data_AF-A0A3D0LWH5-F1
#
_entry.id   AF-A0A3D0LWH5-F1
#
_cell.length_a   1.000
_cell.length_b   1.000
_cell.length_c   1.000
_cell.angle_alpha   90.00
_cell.angle_beta   90.00
_cell.angle_gamma   90.00
#
_symmetry.space_group_name_H-M   'P 1'
#
loop_
_entity.id
_entity.type
_entity.pdbx_description
1 polymer ?
#
loop_
_entity_poly.entity_id
_entity_poly.type
_entity_poly.pdbx_seq_one_letter_code
_entity_poly.pdbx_strand_id
1 'polypeptide(L)'
;MTTLNPLRAGAHLYRHRYLIGQLTRREVLLKYRGSYLGIGWSFFYPLLLLATFTLVFGHIFGARWHARAHPAIPLVLVMYCGLAVFNLFAETAAAAPRLILGYQSYVKKIIFPTEILPLVLVMSSTVHAAINFLILLLFIAVFAKLHLTLLLVPLILLPLWLFVLGVAWLLAATGVFVRDLAHVMPVFVQILMFLSPVFYPQSAVPASLQWLYHMNPLGIVIEELRQVALWGVPPDWIKWLAVLAVSGATALAGYAFFTRSQEEFADVL
;
A
#
# COMPACT_ATOMS: atom_id res chain seq x y z
N MET A 1 9.13 28.90 -1.52
CA MET A 1 8.06 29.15 -0.52
C MET A 1 6.62 29.02 -1.05
N THR A 2 6.37 28.93 -2.37
CA THR A 2 5.02 28.83 -2.98
C THR A 2 4.44 27.40 -3.12
N THR A 3 5.12 26.38 -2.58
CA THR A 3 4.83 24.94 -2.82
C THR A 3 3.82 24.31 -1.85
N LEU A 4 3.40 25.00 -0.78
CA LEU A 4 2.50 24.44 0.24
C LEU A 4 1.00 24.50 -0.11
N ASN A 5 0.61 25.07 -1.26
CA ASN A 5 -0.80 25.10 -1.64
C ASN A 5 -1.20 23.76 -2.29
N PRO A 6 -2.05 22.92 -1.64
CA PRO A 6 -2.41 21.59 -2.14
C PRO A 6 -3.10 21.64 -3.50
N LEU A 7 -3.86 22.71 -3.80
CA LEU A 7 -4.52 22.90 -5.08
C LEU A 7 -3.51 23.13 -6.21
N ARG A 8 -2.43 23.87 -5.92
CA ARG A 8 -1.35 24.09 -6.90
C ARG A 8 -0.52 22.83 -7.12
N ALA A 9 -0.23 22.08 -6.05
CA ALA A 9 0.44 20.78 -6.14
C ALA A 9 -0.39 19.81 -7.01
N GLY A 10 -1.69 19.69 -6.75
CA GLY A 10 -2.61 18.88 -7.55
C GLY A 10 -2.68 19.31 -9.01
N ALA A 11 -2.79 20.61 -9.28
CA ALA A 11 -2.78 21.15 -10.64
C ALA A 11 -1.45 20.88 -11.37
N HIS A 12 -0.32 20.96 -10.67
CA HIS A 12 1.00 20.66 -11.22
C HIS A 12 1.12 19.18 -11.64
N LEU A 13 0.70 18.27 -10.76
CA LEU A 13 0.67 16.83 -11.06
C LEU A 13 -0.27 16.53 -12.24
N TYR A 14 -1.44 17.17 -12.27
CA TYR A 14 -2.40 17.00 -13.37
C TYR A 14 -1.85 17.47 -14.72
N ARG A 15 -1.09 18.58 -14.75
CA ARG A 15 -0.42 19.06 -15.97
C ARG A 15 0.55 18.02 -16.55
N HIS A 16 1.17 17.21 -15.70
CA HIS A 16 2.12 16.16 -16.09
C HIS A 16 1.50 14.76 -16.19
N ARG A 17 0.17 14.63 -16.20
CA ARG A 17 -0.52 13.33 -16.24
C ARG A 17 -0.07 12.40 -17.37
N TYR A 18 0.26 12.95 -18.54
CA TYR A 18 0.76 12.17 -19.67
C TYR A 18 2.13 11.55 -19.35
N LEU A 19 3.05 12.36 -18.81
CA LEU A 19 4.37 11.90 -18.38
C LEU A 19 4.27 10.88 -17.24
N ILE A 20 3.41 11.13 -16.25
CA ILE A 20 3.13 10.19 -15.15
C ILE A 20 2.64 8.86 -15.72
N GLY A 21 1.69 8.86 -16.66
CA GLY A 21 1.19 7.65 -17.30
C GLY A 21 2.27 6.88 -18.06
N GLN A 22 3.11 7.57 -18.83
CA GLN A 22 4.22 6.94 -19.56
C GLN A 22 5.26 6.33 -18.62
N LEU A 23 5.65 7.05 -17.56
CA LEU A 23 6.61 6.56 -16.57
C LEU A 23 6.03 5.40 -15.75
N THR A 24 4.75 5.47 -15.38
CA THR A 24 4.06 4.37 -14.67
C THR A 24 4.03 3.11 -15.51
N ARG A 25 3.67 3.21 -16.79
CA ARG A 25 3.70 2.08 -17.72
C ARG A 25 5.11 1.50 -17.83
N ARG A 26 6.13 2.37 -17.92
CA ARG A 26 7.53 1.94 -17.98
C ARG A 26 7.94 1.19 -16.71
N GLU A 27 7.63 1.71 -15.52
CA GLU A 27 7.95 1.06 -14.25
C GLU A 27 7.33 -0.34 -14.13
N VAL A 28 6.03 -0.46 -14.45
CA VAL A 28 5.35 -1.77 -14.46
C VAL A 28 6.04 -2.75 -15.41
N LEU A 29 6.41 -2.31 -16.61
CA LEU A 29 7.09 -3.16 -17.59
C LEU A 29 8.54 -3.51 -17.19
N LEU A 30 9.25 -2.58 -16.56
CA LEU A 30 10.62 -2.79 -16.09
C LEU A 30 10.69 -3.88 -15.02
N LYS A 31 9.70 -3.94 -14.12
CA LYS A 31 9.62 -4.98 -13.07
C LYS A 31 9.57 -6.41 -13.61
N TYR A 32 9.03 -6.59 -14.82
CA TYR A 32 8.89 -7.90 -15.46
C TYR A 32 9.83 -8.10 -16.65
N ARG A 33 10.72 -7.14 -16.93
CA ARG A 33 11.63 -7.20 -18.07
C ARG A 33 12.64 -8.34 -17.88
N GLY A 34 12.81 -9.16 -18.92
CA GLY A 34 13.74 -10.30 -18.90
C GLY A 34 13.21 -11.54 -18.18
N SER A 35 11.95 -11.53 -17.72
CA SER A 35 11.29 -12.70 -17.14
C SER A 35 10.53 -13.50 -18.19
N TYR A 36 10.64 -14.83 -18.18
CA TYR A 36 9.92 -15.73 -19.09
C TYR A 36 8.39 -15.57 -19.01
N LEU A 37 7.84 -15.45 -17.81
CA LEU A 37 6.39 -15.28 -17.58
C LEU A 37 5.93 -13.82 -17.67
N GLY A 38 6.86 -12.87 -17.64
CA GLY A 38 6.57 -11.44 -17.69
C GLY A 38 5.54 -11.00 -16.63
N ILE A 39 4.53 -10.24 -17.07
CA ILE A 39 3.45 -9.73 -16.20
C ILE A 39 2.62 -10.85 -15.55
N GLY A 40 2.65 -12.08 -16.06
CA GLY A 40 1.97 -13.24 -15.47
C GLY A 40 2.37 -13.48 -14.01
N TRP A 41 3.57 -13.08 -13.60
CA TRP A 41 4.01 -13.14 -12.19
C TRP A 41 3.12 -12.34 -11.23
N SER A 42 2.51 -11.25 -11.69
CA SER A 42 1.59 -10.45 -10.88
C SER A 42 0.32 -11.21 -10.49
N PHE A 43 -0.08 -12.22 -11.27
CA PHE A 43 -1.19 -13.13 -10.97
C PHE A 43 -0.71 -14.38 -10.23
N PHE A 44 0.44 -14.91 -10.64
CA PHE A 44 0.95 -16.16 -10.10
C PHE A 44 1.36 -16.05 -8.64
N TYR A 45 2.06 -14.97 -8.26
CA TYR A 45 2.51 -14.79 -6.87
C TYR A 45 1.36 -14.74 -5.86
N PRO A 46 0.30 -13.93 -6.05
CA PRO A 46 -0.81 -13.92 -5.09
C PRO A 46 -1.60 -15.23 -5.06
N LEU A 47 -1.73 -15.93 -6.19
CA LEU A 47 -2.37 -17.26 -6.24
C LEU A 47 -1.56 -18.31 -5.46
N LEU A 48 -0.24 -18.33 -5.60
CA LEU A 48 0.64 -19.22 -4.82
C LEU A 48 0.53 -18.93 -3.33
N LEU A 49 0.46 -17.65 -2.97
CA LEU A 49 0.34 -17.24 -1.57
C LEU A 49 -1.00 -17.66 -0.96
N LEU A 50 -2.09 -17.51 -1.72
CA LEU A 50 -3.41 -17.96 -1.32
C LEU A 50 -3.48 -19.50 -1.23
N ALA A 51 -2.87 -20.22 -2.17
CA ALA A 51 -2.73 -21.67 -2.11
C ALA A 51 -1.96 -22.10 -0.85
N THR A 52 -0.86 -21.41 -0.54
CA THR A 52 -0.05 -21.66 0.67
C THR A 52 -0.88 -21.42 1.93
N PHE A 53 -1.62 -20.33 2.01
CA PHE A 53 -2.50 -20.07 3.17
C PHE A 53 -3.63 -21.09 3.28
N THR A 54 -4.20 -21.54 2.16
CA THR A 54 -5.21 -22.61 2.14
C THR A 54 -4.65 -23.94 2.65
N LEU A 55 -3.43 -24.32 2.25
CA LEU A 55 -2.79 -25.53 2.73
C LEU A 55 -2.43 -25.42 4.22
N VAL A 56 -1.76 -24.34 4.62
CA VAL A 56 -1.28 -24.17 6.00
C VAL A 56 -2.45 -23.94 6.96
N PHE A 57 -3.23 -22.88 6.75
CA PHE A 57 -4.28 -22.50 7.70
C PHE A 57 -5.60 -23.25 7.50
N GLY A 58 -5.89 -23.68 6.27
CA GLY A 58 -7.07 -24.49 5.96
C GLY A 58 -6.89 -25.96 6.34
N HIS A 59 -5.85 -26.63 5.82
CA HIS A 59 -5.67 -28.08 6.02
C HIS A 59 -4.84 -28.44 7.25
N ILE A 60 -3.68 -27.80 7.48
CA ILE A 60 -2.77 -28.19 8.57
C ILE A 60 -3.30 -27.69 9.94
N PHE A 61 -3.77 -26.45 10.02
CA PHE A 61 -4.29 -25.85 11.26
C PHE A 61 -5.83 -25.91 11.42
N GLY A 62 -6.53 -26.54 10.47
CA GLY A 62 -7.98 -26.44 10.27
C GLY A 62 -8.85 -26.60 11.52
N ALA A 63 -8.54 -27.52 12.43
CA ALA A 63 -9.42 -27.81 13.58
C ALA A 63 -9.34 -26.81 14.74
N ARG A 64 -8.27 -26.00 14.87
CA ARG A 64 -8.05 -25.16 16.08
C ARG A 64 -8.58 -23.73 15.95
N TRP A 65 -8.81 -23.24 14.74
CA TRP A 65 -9.21 -21.85 14.49
C TRP A 65 -10.66 -21.68 14.04
N HIS A 66 -11.29 -22.72 13.48
CA HIS A 66 -12.72 -22.70 13.12
C HIS A 66 -13.66 -22.52 14.32
N ALA A 67 -13.19 -22.75 15.55
CA ALA A 67 -13.99 -22.54 16.76
C ALA A 67 -14.15 -21.06 17.17
N ARG A 68 -13.40 -20.12 16.57
CA ARG A 68 -13.46 -18.67 16.86
C ARG A 68 -13.74 -17.77 15.66
N ALA A 69 -13.63 -18.28 14.44
CA ALA A 69 -14.02 -17.56 13.23
C ALA A 69 -15.48 -17.87 12.86
N HIS A 70 -16.20 -16.88 12.34
CA HIS A 70 -17.56 -17.09 11.84
C HIS A 70 -17.60 -18.29 10.89
N PRO A 71 -18.53 -19.24 11.06
CA PRO A 71 -18.55 -20.50 10.31
C PRO A 71 -18.75 -20.36 8.79
N ALA A 72 -19.03 -19.15 8.31
CA ALA A 72 -19.35 -18.88 6.90
C ALA A 72 -18.17 -18.35 6.06
N ILE A 73 -17.08 -17.86 6.65
CA ILE A 73 -15.97 -17.23 5.89
C ILE A 73 -14.64 -17.93 6.19
N PRO A 74 -13.96 -18.49 5.18
CA PRO A 74 -12.63 -19.08 5.38
C PRO A 74 -11.63 -18.07 5.96
N LEU A 75 -10.92 -18.48 7.02
CA LEU A 75 -9.85 -17.68 7.65
C LEU A 75 -8.83 -17.14 6.63
N VAL A 76 -8.55 -17.94 5.60
CA VAL A 76 -7.64 -17.58 4.51
C VAL A 76 -8.05 -16.28 3.83
N LEU A 77 -9.35 -16.04 3.62
CA LEU A 77 -9.84 -14.79 3.04
C LEU A 77 -9.63 -13.60 3.98
N VAL A 78 -9.81 -13.80 5.29
CA VAL A 78 -9.59 -12.76 6.31
C VAL A 78 -8.12 -12.33 6.34
N MET A 79 -7.21 -13.30 6.26
CA MET A 79 -5.76 -13.06 6.21
C MET A 79 -5.35 -12.41 4.88
N TYR A 80 -5.83 -12.93 3.76
CA TYR A 80 -5.49 -12.43 2.43
C TYR A 80 -6.02 -11.01 2.21
N CYS A 81 -7.19 -10.67 2.78
CA CYS A 81 -7.72 -9.30 2.80
C CYS A 81 -6.74 -8.31 3.48
N GLY A 82 -6.23 -8.67 4.66
CA GLY A 82 -5.23 -7.86 5.36
C GLY A 82 -3.93 -7.72 4.56
N LEU A 83 -3.51 -8.81 3.91
CA LEU A 83 -2.30 -8.82 3.11
C LEU A 83 -2.44 -7.99 1.83
N ALA A 84 -3.59 -8.01 1.17
CA ALA A 84 -3.84 -7.20 -0.04
C ALA A 84 -3.67 -5.70 0.23
N VAL A 85 -4.16 -5.22 1.37
CA VAL A 85 -3.96 -3.84 1.85
C VAL A 85 -2.49 -3.57 2.15
N PHE A 86 -1.88 -4.47 2.94
CA PHE A 86 -0.51 -4.27 3.40
C PHE A 86 0.51 -4.29 2.24
N ASN A 87 0.29 -5.11 1.21
CA ASN A 87 1.19 -5.24 0.08
C ASN A 87 1.37 -3.94 -0.72
N LEU A 88 0.34 -3.11 -0.83
CA LEU A 88 0.47 -1.79 -1.46
C LEU A 88 1.48 -0.92 -0.70
N PHE A 89 1.35 -0.86 0.62
CA PHE A 89 2.30 -0.15 1.47
C PHE A 89 3.70 -0.77 1.40
N ALA A 90 3.79 -2.10 1.56
CA ALA A 90 5.05 -2.83 1.59
C ALA A 90 5.89 -2.61 0.34
N GLU A 91 5.26 -2.72 -0.84
CA GLU A 91 5.91 -2.54 -2.12
C GLU A 91 6.44 -1.12 -2.29
N THR A 92 5.60 -0.12 -2.03
CA THR A 92 5.98 1.28 -2.19
C THR A 92 7.02 1.71 -1.16
N ALA A 93 6.83 1.38 0.12
CA ALA A 93 7.75 1.77 1.18
C ALA A 93 9.15 1.18 0.96
N ALA A 94 9.25 -0.12 0.63
CA ALA A 94 10.54 -0.76 0.41
C ALA A 94 11.31 -0.20 -0.81
N ALA A 95 10.58 0.24 -1.86
CA ALA A 95 11.19 0.77 -3.08
C ALA A 95 11.53 2.27 -3.00
N ALA A 96 10.79 3.04 -2.21
CA ALA A 96 10.90 4.50 -2.17
C ALA A 96 12.32 5.04 -1.89
N PRO A 97 13.12 4.51 -0.95
CA PRO A 97 14.45 5.03 -0.66
C PRO A 97 15.43 5.00 -1.85
N ARG A 98 15.25 4.07 -2.79
CA ARG A 98 16.12 3.92 -3.98
C ARG A 98 15.63 4.72 -5.19
N LEU A 99 14.44 5.31 -5.08
CA LEU A 99 13.70 5.84 -6.23
C LEU A 99 14.46 6.94 -6.96
N ILE A 100 14.92 7.96 -6.25
CA ILE A 100 15.61 9.10 -6.87
C ILE A 100 16.96 8.69 -7.44
N LEU A 101 17.69 7.82 -6.73
CA LEU A 101 18.99 7.29 -7.16
C LEU A 101 18.87 6.48 -8.47
N GLY A 102 17.78 5.70 -8.63
CA GLY A 102 17.50 4.98 -9.87
C GLY A 102 17.19 5.87 -11.07
N TYR A 103 16.89 7.15 -10.83
CA TYR A 103 16.50 8.14 -11.83
C TYR A 103 17.53 9.26 -12.03
N GLN A 104 18.77 9.09 -11.55
CA GLN A 104 19.85 10.11 -11.64
C GLN A 104 19.99 10.76 -13.02
N SER A 105 19.91 9.99 -14.11
CA SER A 105 20.01 10.51 -15.49
C SER A 105 18.86 11.44 -15.90
N TYR A 106 17.71 11.37 -15.23
CA TYR A 106 16.57 12.28 -15.42
C TYR A 106 16.69 13.49 -14.50
N VAL A 107 17.13 13.29 -13.25
CA VAL A 107 17.29 14.35 -12.25
C VAL A 107 18.35 15.37 -12.66
N LYS A 108 19.44 14.93 -13.32
CA LYS A 108 20.52 15.82 -13.80
C LYS A 108 20.15 16.64 -15.04
N LYS A 109 18.99 16.41 -15.66
CA LYS A 109 18.52 17.21 -16.80
C LYS A 109 17.63 18.35 -16.30
N ILE A 110 18.02 19.58 -16.63
CA ILE A 110 17.65 20.89 -16.06
C ILE A 110 16.13 21.20 -15.92
N ILE A 111 15.19 20.33 -16.35
CA ILE A 111 13.73 20.62 -16.32
C ILE A 111 12.87 19.39 -15.93
N PHE A 112 13.42 18.36 -15.27
CA PHE A 112 12.60 17.19 -14.89
C PHE A 112 11.88 17.40 -13.53
N PRO A 113 10.54 17.31 -13.46
CA PRO A 113 9.80 17.49 -12.20
C PRO A 113 9.93 16.23 -11.32
N THR A 114 10.95 16.16 -10.48
CA THR A 114 11.28 14.95 -9.68
C THR A 114 10.17 14.56 -8.69
N GLU A 115 9.30 15.48 -8.29
CA GLU A 115 8.19 15.25 -7.39
C GLU A 115 7.11 14.31 -7.94
N ILE A 116 7.10 14.08 -9.26
CA ILE A 116 6.20 13.10 -9.89
C ILE A 116 6.67 11.66 -9.66
N LEU A 117 7.96 11.44 -9.33
CA LEU A 117 8.52 10.09 -9.24
C LEU A 117 7.87 9.27 -8.12
N PRO A 118 7.68 9.78 -6.89
CA PRO A 118 7.00 9.02 -5.84
C PRO A 118 5.55 8.70 -6.21
N LEU A 119 4.87 9.60 -6.93
CA LEU A 119 3.53 9.33 -7.47
C LEU A 119 3.56 8.20 -8.52
N VAL A 120 4.53 8.22 -9.44
CA VAL A 120 4.72 7.14 -10.43
C VAL A 120 4.94 5.80 -9.73
N LEU A 121 5.75 5.75 -8.67
CA LEU A 121 5.98 4.54 -7.88
C LEU A 121 4.68 4.04 -7.26
N VAL A 122 3.92 4.90 -6.58
CA VAL A 122 2.63 4.55 -5.96
C VAL A 122 1.63 4.07 -6.99
N MET A 123 1.56 4.72 -8.16
CA MET A 123 0.68 4.31 -9.27
C MET A 123 1.07 2.94 -9.83
N SER A 124 2.36 2.65 -9.97
CA SER A 124 2.86 1.34 -10.39
C SER A 124 2.49 0.26 -9.37
N SER A 125 2.70 0.50 -8.07
CA SER A 125 2.28 -0.43 -7.00
C SER A 125 0.76 -0.57 -6.92
N THR A 126 0.00 0.48 -7.25
CA THR A 126 -1.47 0.43 -7.33
C THR A 126 -1.95 -0.53 -8.42
N VAL A 127 -1.24 -0.66 -9.55
CA VAL A 127 -1.57 -1.66 -10.58
C VAL A 127 -1.43 -3.08 -10.01
N HIS A 128 -0.38 -3.36 -9.23
CA HIS A 128 -0.22 -4.67 -8.58
C HIS A 128 -1.25 -4.89 -7.47
N ALA A 129 -1.56 -3.86 -6.69
CA ALA A 129 -2.63 -3.92 -5.71
C ALA A 129 -3.98 -4.21 -6.37
N ALA A 130 -4.30 -3.60 -7.52
CA ALA A 130 -5.52 -3.87 -8.27
C ALA A 130 -5.63 -5.35 -8.69
N ILE A 131 -4.53 -5.98 -9.07
CA ILE A 131 -4.49 -7.43 -9.38
C ILE A 131 -4.70 -8.25 -8.10
N ASN A 132 -4.05 -7.90 -6.99
CA ASN A 132 -4.27 -8.54 -5.68
C ASN A 132 -5.75 -8.45 -5.24
N PHE A 133 -6.36 -7.27 -5.39
CA PHE A 133 -7.77 -7.04 -5.06
C PHE A 133 -8.72 -7.76 -6.02
N LEU A 134 -8.40 -7.83 -7.32
CA LEU A 134 -9.17 -8.63 -8.27
C LEU A 134 -9.20 -10.10 -7.86
N ILE A 135 -8.04 -10.66 -7.49
CA ILE A 135 -7.94 -12.04 -7.00
C ILE A 135 -8.75 -12.20 -5.70
N LEU A 136 -8.66 -11.24 -4.77
CA LEU A 136 -9.48 -11.25 -3.54
C LEU A 136 -10.97 -11.30 -3.87
N LEU A 137 -11.45 -10.45 -4.77
CA LEU A 137 -12.87 -10.38 -5.16
C LEU A 137 -13.34 -11.68 -5.82
N LEU A 138 -12.53 -12.27 -6.70
CA LEU A 138 -12.85 -13.56 -7.33
C LEU A 138 -12.98 -14.67 -6.28
N PHE A 139 -12.08 -14.71 -5.29
CA PHE A 139 -12.16 -15.69 -4.22
C PHE A 139 -13.33 -15.45 -3.26
N ILE A 140 -13.66 -14.19 -2.95
CA ILE A 140 -14.88 -13.88 -2.19
C ILE A 140 -16.11 -14.37 -2.94
N ALA A 141 -16.19 -14.18 -4.26
CA ALA A 141 -17.34 -14.62 -5.06
C ALA A 141 -17.53 -16.15 -5.08
N VAL A 142 -16.45 -16.92 -4.94
CA VAL A 142 -16.49 -18.40 -4.92
C VAL A 142 -16.77 -18.95 -3.52
N PHE A 143 -16.19 -18.36 -2.48
CA PHE A 143 -16.13 -18.94 -1.13
C PHE A 143 -16.96 -18.17 -0.09
N ALA A 144 -17.51 -17.01 -0.42
CA ALA A 144 -18.29 -16.16 0.48
C ALA A 144 -19.46 -15.49 -0.26
N LYS A 145 -20.32 -14.78 0.50
CA LYS A 145 -21.41 -14.00 -0.08
C LYS A 145 -20.91 -12.63 -0.53
N LEU A 146 -21.27 -12.22 -1.75
CA LEU A 146 -21.03 -10.85 -2.20
C LEU A 146 -22.01 -9.90 -1.51
N HIS A 147 -21.47 -8.84 -0.90
CA HIS A 147 -22.23 -7.79 -0.26
C HIS A 147 -22.19 -6.51 -1.10
N LEU A 148 -23.29 -5.74 -1.12
CA LEU A 148 -23.34 -4.44 -1.81
C LEU A 148 -22.33 -3.44 -1.24
N THR A 149 -21.92 -3.63 0.01
CA THR A 149 -20.86 -2.86 0.66
C THR A 149 -19.55 -2.93 -0.11
N LEU A 150 -19.27 -3.97 -0.91
CA LEU A 150 -18.08 -4.06 -1.76
C LEU A 150 -17.88 -2.85 -2.69
N LEU A 151 -18.95 -2.15 -3.06
CA LEU A 151 -18.87 -0.91 -3.85
C LEU A 151 -18.14 0.22 -3.11
N LEU A 152 -18.06 0.15 -1.78
CA LEU A 152 -17.34 1.11 -0.94
C LEU A 152 -15.84 0.81 -0.87
N VAL A 153 -15.34 -0.33 -1.36
CA VAL A 153 -13.92 -0.70 -1.28
C VAL A 153 -12.99 0.39 -1.82
N PRO A 154 -13.22 1.00 -3.00
CA PRO A 154 -12.35 2.09 -3.49
C PRO A 154 -12.30 3.29 -2.53
N LEU A 155 -13.41 3.58 -1.84
CA LEU A 155 -13.48 4.66 -0.84
C LEU A 155 -12.70 4.29 0.43
N ILE A 156 -12.78 3.03 0.88
CA ILE A 156 -12.01 2.53 2.03
C ILE A 156 -10.50 2.55 1.77
N LEU A 157 -10.07 2.36 0.52
CA LEU A 157 -8.66 2.37 0.15
C LEU A 157 -8.09 3.78 -0.08
N LEU A 158 -8.93 4.83 -0.18
CA LEU A 158 -8.46 6.19 -0.41
C LEU A 158 -7.51 6.71 0.69
N PRO A 159 -7.79 6.56 2.00
CA PRO A 159 -6.84 6.94 3.05
C PRO A 159 -5.52 6.18 2.98
N LEU A 160 -5.55 4.88 2.62
CA LEU A 160 -4.33 4.10 2.43
C LEU A 160 -3.48 4.66 1.30
N TRP A 161 -4.11 4.97 0.16
CA TRP A 161 -3.41 5.50 -1.00
C TRP A 161 -2.71 6.83 -0.70
N LEU A 162 -3.38 7.75 0.01
CA LEU A 162 -2.78 9.02 0.46
C LEU A 162 -1.65 8.80 1.46
N PHE A 163 -1.83 7.89 2.42
CA PHE A 163 -0.78 7.56 3.40
C PHE A 163 0.48 7.02 2.72
N VAL A 164 0.29 6.05 1.82
CA VAL A 164 1.38 5.43 1.06
C VAL A 164 2.11 6.45 0.20
N LEU A 165 1.39 7.38 -0.43
CA LEU A 165 1.99 8.48 -1.20
C LEU A 165 2.81 9.44 -0.32
N GLY A 166 2.30 9.82 0.85
CA GLY A 166 3.02 10.66 1.80
C GLY A 166 4.31 10.01 2.31
N VAL A 167 4.23 8.74 2.69
CA VAL A 167 5.38 7.94 3.10
C VAL A 167 6.38 7.78 1.95
N ALA A 168 5.89 7.58 0.71
CA ALA A 168 6.76 7.47 -0.46
C ALA A 168 7.57 8.75 -0.71
N TRP A 169 6.95 9.93 -0.60
CA TRP A 169 7.67 11.21 -0.69
C TRP A 169 8.73 11.34 0.40
N LEU A 170 8.36 11.05 1.65
CA LEU A 170 9.29 11.17 2.79
C LEU A 170 10.49 10.23 2.65
N LEU A 171 10.24 8.95 2.33
CA LEU A 171 11.28 7.95 2.18
C LEU A 171 12.15 8.18 0.93
N ALA A 172 11.56 8.65 -0.18
CA ALA A 172 12.31 8.96 -1.38
C ALA A 172 13.27 10.14 -1.18
N ALA A 173 12.85 11.18 -0.46
CA ALA A 173 13.73 12.29 -0.10
C ALA A 173 14.82 11.84 0.87
N THR A 174 14.45 11.13 1.95
CA THR A 174 15.40 10.68 2.96
C THR A 174 16.42 9.69 2.39
N GLY A 175 16.01 8.82 1.46
CA GLY A 175 16.87 7.82 0.83
C GLY A 175 18.00 8.42 -0.04
N VAL A 176 17.86 9.67 -0.51
CA VAL A 176 18.94 10.38 -1.21
C VAL A 176 20.10 10.66 -0.25
N PHE A 177 19.79 11.10 0.98
CA PHE A 177 20.78 11.46 1.99
C PHE A 177 21.25 10.26 2.82
N VAL A 178 20.35 9.31 3.09
CA VAL A 178 20.59 8.14 3.95
C VAL A 178 20.48 6.86 3.11
N ARG A 179 21.60 6.44 2.53
CA ARG A 179 21.65 5.27 1.62
C ARG A 179 21.27 3.95 2.30
N ASP A 180 21.58 3.80 3.58
CA ASP A 180 21.27 2.58 4.35
C ASP A 180 19.76 2.36 4.55
N LEU A 181 18.95 3.41 4.40
CA LEU A 181 17.50 3.30 4.46
C LEU A 181 16.98 2.29 3.42
N ALA A 182 17.66 2.17 2.29
CA ALA A 182 17.37 1.20 1.23
C ALA A 182 17.57 -0.28 1.63
N HIS A 183 18.28 -0.55 2.72
CA HIS A 183 18.48 -1.88 3.29
C HIS A 183 17.61 -2.10 4.53
N VAL A 184 17.43 -1.07 5.35
CA VAL A 184 16.61 -1.12 6.56
C VAL A 184 15.12 -1.26 6.23
N MET A 185 14.66 -0.60 5.16
CA MET A 185 13.23 -0.49 4.89
C MET A 185 12.51 -1.82 4.62
N PRO A 186 13.06 -2.77 3.84
CA PRO A 186 12.46 -4.11 3.72
C PRO A 186 12.29 -4.85 5.05
N VAL A 187 13.27 -4.73 5.96
CA VAL A 187 13.21 -5.36 7.30
C VAL A 187 12.13 -4.70 8.14
N PHE A 188 12.07 -3.37 8.13
CA PHE A 188 11.04 -2.63 8.87
C PHE A 188 9.63 -2.94 8.35
N VAL A 189 9.44 -3.02 7.03
CA VAL A 189 8.17 -3.45 6.42
C VAL A 189 7.78 -4.85 6.91
N GLN A 190 8.73 -5.79 6.99
CA GLN A 190 8.47 -7.13 7.51
C GLN A 190 8.01 -7.09 8.98
N ILE A 191 8.68 -6.30 9.83
CA ILE A 191 8.29 -6.11 11.24
C ILE A 191 6.89 -5.50 11.33
N LEU A 192 6.62 -4.45 10.55
CA LEU A 192 5.34 -3.76 10.54
C LEU A 192 4.19 -4.66 10.07
N MET A 193 4.46 -5.63 9.20
CA MET A 193 3.47 -6.61 8.76
C MET A 193 2.94 -7.44 9.93
N PHE A 194 3.82 -7.85 10.85
CA PHE A 194 3.43 -8.62 12.04
C PHE A 194 2.81 -7.77 13.14
N LEU A 195 3.22 -6.50 13.26
CA LEU A 195 2.62 -5.53 14.18
C LEU A 195 1.25 -5.01 13.69
N SER A 196 0.99 -5.13 12.39
CA SER A 196 -0.32 -4.84 11.81
C SER A 196 -1.21 -6.08 11.93
N PRO A 197 -2.55 -5.92 12.10
CA PRO A 197 -3.48 -7.03 12.24
C PRO A 197 -3.76 -7.73 10.91
N VAL A 198 -2.71 -8.14 10.19
CA VAL A 198 -2.76 -8.81 8.88
C VAL A 198 -3.21 -10.27 9.04
N PHE A 199 -2.56 -11.01 9.95
CA PHE A 199 -2.76 -12.45 10.10
C PHE A 199 -3.75 -12.84 11.21
N TYR A 200 -4.16 -11.90 12.05
CA TYR A 200 -5.01 -12.16 13.20
C TYR A 200 -6.05 -11.04 13.38
N PRO A 201 -7.21 -11.35 13.97
CA PRO A 201 -8.21 -10.35 14.30
C PRO A 201 -7.74 -9.48 15.48
N GLN A 202 -8.20 -8.23 15.52
CA GLN A 202 -7.87 -7.30 16.62
C GLN A 202 -8.31 -7.84 18.00
N SER A 203 -9.38 -8.64 18.06
CA SER A 203 -9.86 -9.26 19.30
C SER A 203 -8.89 -10.27 19.92
N ALA A 204 -7.91 -10.77 19.16
CA ALA A 204 -6.88 -11.68 19.67
C ALA A 204 -5.73 -10.95 20.39
N VAL A 205 -5.68 -9.61 20.31
CA VAL A 205 -4.59 -8.80 20.87
C VAL A 205 -4.86 -8.50 22.36
N PRO A 206 -3.87 -8.68 23.26
CA PRO A 206 -3.98 -8.31 24.66
C PRO A 206 -4.36 -6.85 24.87
N ALA A 207 -5.16 -6.55 25.91
CA ALA A 207 -5.66 -5.20 26.19
C ALA A 207 -4.54 -4.15 26.31
N SER A 208 -3.37 -4.52 26.84
CA SER A 208 -2.20 -3.64 26.99
C SER A 208 -1.59 -3.17 25.67
N LEU A 209 -1.84 -3.89 24.57
CA LEU A 209 -1.30 -3.58 23.23
C LEU A 209 -2.35 -3.00 22.28
N GLN A 210 -3.63 -2.93 22.68
CA GLN A 210 -4.72 -2.43 21.82
C GLN A 210 -4.48 -1.01 21.31
N TRP A 211 -3.83 -0.14 22.11
CA TRP A 211 -3.52 1.23 21.71
C TRP A 211 -2.65 1.29 20.44
N LEU A 212 -1.72 0.35 20.27
CA LEU A 212 -0.84 0.29 19.10
C LEU A 212 -1.64 0.02 17.81
N TYR A 213 -2.70 -0.80 17.90
CA TYR A 213 -3.56 -1.12 16.77
C TYR A 213 -4.50 0.04 16.44
N HIS A 214 -5.04 0.70 17.46
CA HIS A 214 -5.88 1.88 17.27
C HIS A 214 -5.13 3.08 16.69
N MET A 215 -3.80 3.14 16.87
CA MET A 215 -2.96 4.17 16.27
C MET A 215 -2.39 3.78 14.90
N ASN A 216 -2.52 2.52 14.49
CA ASN A 216 -1.96 2.04 13.23
C ASN A 216 -2.92 2.33 12.05
N PRO A 217 -2.60 3.28 11.15
CA PRO A 217 -3.48 3.61 10.03
C PRO A 217 -3.69 2.44 9.07
N LEU A 218 -2.68 1.57 8.90
CA LEU A 218 -2.82 0.34 8.10
C LEU A 218 -3.78 -0.63 8.76
N GLY A 219 -3.71 -0.77 10.09
CA GLY A 219 -4.57 -1.66 10.85
C GLY A 219 -6.05 -1.27 10.75
N ILE A 220 -6.35 0.03 10.84
CA ILE A 220 -7.72 0.53 10.68
C ILE A 220 -8.24 0.24 9.26
N VAL A 221 -7.47 0.54 8.21
CA VAL A 221 -7.90 0.26 6.83
C VAL A 221 -8.12 -1.23 6.58
N ILE A 222 -7.25 -2.10 7.14
CA ILE A 222 -7.41 -3.56 7.05
C ILE A 222 -8.75 -3.98 7.66
N GLU A 223 -9.10 -3.47 8.83
CA GLU A 223 -10.32 -3.87 9.53
C GLU A 223 -11.58 -3.33 8.83
N GLU A 224 -11.56 -2.08 8.38
CA GLU A 224 -12.67 -1.50 7.60
C GLU A 224 -12.86 -2.24 6.26
N LEU A 225 -11.77 -2.67 5.61
CA LEU A 225 -11.88 -3.50 4.40
C LEU A 225 -12.54 -4.84 4.72
N ARG A 226 -12.22 -5.49 5.85
CA ARG A 226 -12.87 -6.75 6.25
C ARG A 226 -14.35 -6.56 6.53
N GLN A 227 -14.73 -5.49 7.25
CA GLN A 227 -16.13 -5.16 7.51
C GLN A 227 -16.93 -5.06 6.21
N VAL A 228 -16.40 -4.29 5.26
CA VAL A 228 -17.07 -3.99 4.00
C VAL A 228 -17.04 -5.16 3.02
N ALA A 229 -15.92 -5.86 2.89
CA ALA A 229 -15.72 -6.89 1.88
C ALA A 229 -16.16 -8.30 2.32
N LEU A 230 -16.02 -8.63 3.60
CA LEU A 230 -16.29 -9.97 4.13
C LEU A 230 -17.57 -10.00 4.96
N TRP A 231 -17.75 -9.04 5.87
CA TRP A 231 -18.85 -9.08 6.85
C TRP A 231 -20.14 -8.41 6.37
N GLY A 232 -20.09 -7.63 5.29
CA GLY A 232 -21.26 -6.89 4.80
C GLY A 232 -21.72 -5.76 5.71
N VAL A 233 -20.83 -5.29 6.59
CA VAL A 233 -21.08 -4.23 7.56
C VAL A 233 -20.61 -2.90 6.95
N PRO A 234 -21.40 -1.82 7.01
CA PRO A 234 -20.95 -0.51 6.57
C PRO A 234 -19.76 -0.04 7.41
N PRO A 235 -18.83 0.73 6.82
CA PRO A 235 -17.64 1.15 7.53
C PRO A 235 -17.95 2.11 8.67
N ASP A 236 -17.09 2.13 9.68
CA ASP A 236 -17.11 3.13 10.72
C ASP A 236 -16.56 4.45 10.16
N TRP A 237 -17.47 5.34 9.77
CA TRP A 237 -17.14 6.61 9.15
C TRP A 237 -16.30 7.53 10.04
N ILE A 238 -16.38 7.39 11.37
CA ILE A 238 -15.59 8.20 12.30
C ILE A 238 -14.13 7.75 12.24
N LYS A 239 -13.88 6.43 12.32
CA LYS A 239 -12.53 5.87 12.17
C LYS A 239 -11.96 6.13 10.77
N TRP A 240 -12.79 5.96 9.74
CA TRP A 240 -12.38 6.22 8.37
C TRP A 240 -11.98 7.69 8.17
N LEU A 241 -12.76 8.65 8.69
CA LEU A 241 -12.44 10.07 8.60
C LEU A 241 -11.18 10.43 9.40
N ALA A 242 -11.01 9.85 10.58
CA ALA A 242 -9.79 10.03 11.38
C ALA A 242 -8.55 9.56 10.63
N VAL A 243 -8.59 8.36 10.01
CA VAL A 243 -7.49 7.88 9.18
C VAL A 243 -7.31 8.73 7.93
N LEU A 244 -8.38 9.16 7.26
CA LEU A 244 -8.29 10.06 6.13
C LEU A 244 -7.55 11.35 6.49
N ALA A 245 -7.86 11.94 7.66
CA ALA A 245 -7.19 13.14 8.14
C ALA A 245 -5.70 12.91 8.40
N VAL A 246 -5.34 11.80 9.08
CA VAL A 246 -3.95 11.43 9.35
C VAL A 246 -3.19 11.14 8.05
N SER A 247 -3.79 10.39 7.13
CA SER A 247 -3.23 10.09 5.80
C SER A 247 -3.05 11.35 4.97
N GLY A 248 -4.02 12.26 4.97
CA GLY A 248 -3.94 13.55 4.30
C GLY A 248 -2.83 14.43 4.88
N ALA A 249 -2.74 14.51 6.21
CA ALA A 249 -1.64 15.22 6.88
C ALA A 249 -0.27 14.61 6.54
N THR A 250 -0.17 13.28 6.49
CA THR A 250 1.05 12.56 6.09
C THR A 250 1.41 12.85 4.63
N ALA A 251 0.43 12.87 3.72
CA ALA A 251 0.63 13.22 2.32
C ALA A 251 1.15 14.65 2.15
N LEU A 252 0.54 15.62 2.84
CA LEU A 252 0.95 17.02 2.81
C LEU A 252 2.34 17.23 3.42
N ALA A 253 2.61 16.62 4.58
CA ALA A 253 3.91 16.70 5.25
C ALA A 253 5.01 16.06 4.41
N GLY A 254 4.75 14.86 3.84
CA GLY A 254 5.68 14.17 2.95
C GLY A 254 5.99 14.98 1.70
N TYR A 255 4.97 15.55 1.04
CA TYR A 255 5.16 16.42 -0.12
C TYR A 255 5.94 17.70 0.20
N ALA A 256 5.61 18.36 1.31
CA ALA A 256 6.31 19.55 1.77
C ALA A 256 7.79 19.25 2.08
N PHE A 257 8.06 18.14 2.75
CA PHE A 257 9.41 17.67 3.03
C PHE A 257 10.18 17.39 1.74
N PHE A 258 9.59 16.63 0.81
CA PHE A 258 10.23 16.29 -0.47
C PHE A 258 10.56 17.54 -1.30
N THR A 259 9.61 18.45 -1.47
CA THR A 259 9.82 19.68 -2.26
C THR A 259 10.89 20.59 -1.66
N ARG A 260 11.02 20.61 -0.32
CA ARG A 260 12.10 21.33 0.35
C ARG A 260 13.46 20.65 0.13
N SER A 261 13.52 19.33 0.29
CA SER A 261 14.76 18.57 0.09
C SER A 261 15.24 18.52 -1.36
N GLN A 262 14.33 18.71 -2.33
CA GLN A 262 14.66 18.69 -3.76
C GLN A 262 15.70 19.72 -4.17
N GLU A 263 15.77 20.87 -3.48
CA GLU A 263 16.78 21.91 -3.73
C GLU A 263 18.21 21.39 -3.48
N GLU A 264 18.38 20.48 -2.52
CA GLU A 264 19.68 19.92 -2.10
C GLU A 264 20.06 18.66 -2.90
N PHE A 265 19.15 18.08 -3.70
CA PHE A 265 19.44 16.87 -4.46
C PHE A 265 20.58 17.06 -5.48
N ALA A 266 20.71 18.25 -6.06
CA ALA A 266 21.75 18.55 -7.05
C ALA A 266 23.17 18.51 -6.44
N ASP A 267 23.30 18.83 -5.15
CA ASP A 267 24.59 18.85 -4.46
C ASP A 267 25.04 17.45 -4.02
N VAL A 268 24.11 16.51 -3.87
CA VAL A 268 24.35 15.17 -3.33
C VAL A 268 24.45 14.08 -4.42
N LEU A 269 23.88 14.31 -5.61
CA LEU A 269 23.77 13.33 -6.72
C LEU A 269 24.85 13.45 -7.80
#